data_AF-A0A537YMP1-F1
#
_entry.id   AF-A0A537YMP1-F1
#
_cell.length_a   1.000
_cell.length_b   1.000
_cell.length_c   1.000
_cell.angle_alpha   90.00
_cell.angle_beta   90.00
_cell.angle_gamma   90.00
#
_symmetry.space_group_name_H-M   'P 1'
#
loop_
_entity.id
_entity.type
_entity.pdbx_description
1 polymer ?
#
loop_
_entity_poly.entity_id
_entity_poly.type
_entity_poly.pdbx_seq_one_letter_code
_entity_poly.pdbx_strand_id
1 'polypeptide(L)'
;MFWAAAVEHGVPLSIHVVFGGGAAADRRPAGFMGSVTINTLLTRGGAYTGFCMTQLITEGVFDRFPSLRIALAETGAGWVPHYAEQADSNYKRHRYWADIKFEHEPSYYVKRNFLYGIQDDFISMKIRHDIGVENIMWATDFPHVACDWPNDLAVADEIFRDV
;
A
#
# COMPACT_ATOMS: atom_id res chain seq x y z
N MET A 1 6.19 14.17 -17.22
CA MET A 1 7.67 14.13 -17.12
C MET A 1 8.13 13.22 -15.99
N PHE A 2 7.59 13.29 -14.77
CA PHE A 2 8.04 12.45 -13.63
C PHE A 2 7.94 10.92 -13.84
N TRP A 3 6.75 10.38 -14.12
CA TRP A 3 6.55 8.93 -14.27
C TRP A 3 7.38 8.31 -15.40
N ALA A 4 7.53 9.04 -16.52
CA ALA A 4 8.33 8.61 -17.66
C ALA A 4 9.81 8.43 -17.27
N ALA A 5 10.38 9.36 -16.49
CA ALA A 5 11.75 9.26 -16.03
C ALA A 5 11.97 8.06 -15.10
N ALA A 6 11.03 7.78 -14.19
CA ALA A 6 11.11 6.60 -13.32
C ALA A 6 11.14 5.29 -14.12
N VAL A 7 10.28 5.19 -15.15
CA VAL A 7 10.25 4.04 -16.06
C VAL A 7 11.53 3.94 -16.90
N GLU A 8 12.00 5.04 -17.47
CA GLU A 8 13.20 5.10 -18.31
C GLU A 8 14.45 4.61 -17.55
N HIS A 9 14.56 4.95 -16.27
CA HIS A 9 15.66 4.51 -15.42
C HIS A 9 15.44 3.15 -14.74
N GLY A 10 14.29 2.51 -14.95
CA GLY A 10 13.97 1.21 -14.36
C GLY A 10 13.90 1.23 -12.82
N VAL A 11 13.55 2.37 -12.22
CA VAL A 11 13.50 2.53 -10.76
C VAL A 11 12.06 2.40 -10.25
N PRO A 12 11.79 1.55 -9.24
CA PRO A 12 10.50 1.54 -8.58
C PRO A 12 10.35 2.83 -7.76
N LEU A 13 9.12 3.32 -7.65
CA LEU A 13 8.81 4.45 -6.76
C LEU A 13 8.25 3.91 -5.46
N SER A 14 8.65 4.47 -4.33
CA SER A 14 8.09 4.10 -3.03
C SER A 14 7.16 5.19 -2.52
N ILE A 15 6.00 4.77 -2.01
CA ILE A 15 5.10 5.57 -1.21
C ILE A 15 5.18 5.02 0.21
N HIS A 16 5.76 5.80 1.10
CA HIS A 16 5.79 5.49 2.52
C HIS A 16 4.42 5.74 3.15
N VAL A 17 4.04 4.97 4.16
CA VAL A 17 2.79 5.19 4.90
C VAL A 17 2.64 6.67 5.27
N VAL A 18 1.40 7.17 5.25
CA VAL A 18 1.05 8.56 5.56
C VAL A 18 1.48 9.60 4.49
N PHE A 19 1.92 9.16 3.30
CA PHE A 19 2.18 10.05 2.16
C PHE A 19 0.94 10.91 1.81
N GLY A 20 1.15 12.21 1.56
CA GLY A 20 0.07 13.16 1.30
C GLY A 20 -0.52 13.83 2.55
N GLY A 21 -0.02 13.50 3.74
CA GLY A 21 -0.25 14.27 4.96
C GLY A 21 -1.37 13.72 5.85
N GLY A 22 -1.12 12.58 6.52
CA GLY A 22 -1.91 12.21 7.71
C GLY A 22 -1.66 13.18 8.87
N ALA A 23 -1.25 12.69 10.04
CA ALA A 23 -1.05 13.53 11.24
C ALA A 23 -0.23 14.83 11.02
N ALA A 24 0.65 14.87 10.02
CA ALA A 24 1.44 16.06 9.65
C ALA A 24 0.65 17.21 8.98
N ALA A 25 -0.54 16.95 8.40
CA ALA A 25 -1.44 18.00 7.91
C ALA A 25 -2.31 18.59 9.02
N ASP A 26 -2.31 17.96 10.20
CA ASP A 26 -3.11 18.38 11.34
C ASP A 26 -2.43 19.51 12.11
N ARG A 27 -3.06 20.69 12.13
CA ARG A 27 -2.55 21.90 12.81
C ARG A 27 -3.01 22.01 14.26
N ARG A 28 -3.64 20.98 14.83
CA ARG A 28 -4.17 20.99 16.20
C ARG A 28 -3.06 20.90 17.27
N PRO A 29 -3.28 21.40 18.51
CA PRO A 29 -2.26 21.46 19.55
C PRO A 29 -1.65 20.09 19.92
N ALA A 30 -0.43 20.06 20.45
CA ALA A 30 0.35 18.83 20.71
C ALA A 30 -0.36 17.76 21.57
N GLY A 31 -1.25 18.14 22.49
CA GLY A 31 -2.08 17.18 23.25
C GLY A 31 -3.10 16.42 22.40
N PHE A 32 -3.47 16.98 21.25
CA PHE A 32 -4.32 16.36 20.23
C PHE A 32 -3.51 15.47 19.26
N MET A 33 -2.21 15.72 19.10
CA MET A 33 -1.34 14.87 18.28
C MET A 33 -1.28 13.44 18.81
N GLY A 34 -1.33 13.21 20.13
CA GLY A 34 -1.35 11.86 20.70
C GLY A 34 -2.53 11.00 20.20
N SER A 35 -3.74 11.56 20.14
CA SER A 35 -4.92 10.84 19.65
C SER A 35 -4.91 10.67 18.13
N VAL A 36 -4.36 11.63 17.38
CA VAL A 36 -4.26 11.57 15.91
C VAL A 36 -3.18 10.59 15.48
N THR A 37 -2.03 10.59 16.16
CA THR A 37 -0.96 9.63 15.94
C THR A 37 -1.44 8.22 16.24
N ILE A 38 -2.07 7.97 17.39
CA ILE A 38 -2.57 6.61 17.69
C ILE A 38 -3.67 6.19 16.71
N ASN A 39 -4.59 7.07 16.31
CA ASN A 39 -5.60 6.74 15.29
C ASN A 39 -4.96 6.40 13.94
N THR A 40 -3.91 7.13 13.54
CA THR A 40 -3.18 6.87 12.29
C THR A 40 -2.46 5.53 12.34
N LEU A 41 -1.82 5.21 13.46
CA LEU A 41 -1.14 3.93 13.68
C LEU A 41 -2.14 2.76 13.75
N LEU A 42 -3.28 2.92 14.42
CA LEU A 42 -4.31 1.88 14.53
C LEU A 42 -5.11 1.65 13.24
N THR A 43 -5.07 2.60 12.30
CA THR A 43 -5.72 2.49 10.98
C THR A 43 -4.71 2.27 9.85
N ARG A 44 -3.46 1.96 10.21
CA ARG A 44 -2.35 1.68 9.30
C ARG A 44 -2.78 0.66 8.23
N GLY A 45 -2.36 0.92 7.00
CA GLY A 45 -2.56 0.02 5.86
C GLY A 45 -3.83 0.23 5.04
N GLY A 46 -5.00 0.44 5.63
CA GLY A 46 -6.25 0.37 4.84
C GLY A 46 -6.68 1.66 4.15
N ALA A 47 -6.79 2.77 4.90
CA ALA A 47 -7.58 3.92 4.44
C ALA A 47 -6.78 4.86 3.52
N TYR A 48 -5.68 5.43 4.01
CA TYR A 48 -4.91 6.42 3.25
C TYR A 48 -4.16 5.78 2.08
N THR A 49 -3.52 4.63 2.32
CA THR A 49 -2.79 3.90 1.28
C THR A 49 -3.73 3.45 0.16
N GLY A 50 -4.89 2.88 0.49
CA GLY A 50 -5.91 2.51 -0.49
C GLY A 50 -6.41 3.69 -1.31
N PHE A 51 -6.54 4.87 -0.69
CA PHE A 51 -6.89 6.10 -1.41
C PHE A 51 -5.80 6.52 -2.41
N CYS A 52 -4.53 6.55 -2.01
CA CYS A 52 -3.42 6.86 -2.93
C CYS A 52 -3.32 5.87 -4.09
N MET A 53 -3.51 4.57 -3.81
CA MET A 53 -3.59 3.54 -4.86
C MET A 53 -4.73 3.84 -5.82
N THR A 54 -5.92 4.15 -5.29
CA THR A 54 -7.09 4.49 -6.10
C THR A 54 -6.78 5.65 -7.03
N GLN A 55 -6.16 6.74 -6.54
CA GLN A 55 -5.83 7.91 -7.36
C GLN A 55 -4.91 7.57 -8.53
N LEU A 56 -3.88 6.75 -8.32
CA LEU A 56 -2.97 6.34 -9.39
C LEU A 56 -3.67 5.51 -10.47
N ILE A 57 -4.58 4.62 -10.03
CA ILE A 57 -5.40 3.80 -10.93
C ILE A 57 -6.38 4.69 -11.72
N THR A 58 -7.16 5.51 -11.01
CA THR A 58 -8.24 6.30 -11.62
C THR A 58 -7.75 7.38 -12.56
N GLU A 59 -6.53 7.90 -12.33
CA GLU A 59 -5.88 8.86 -13.23
C GLU A 59 -5.17 8.17 -14.42
N GLY A 60 -5.33 6.86 -14.60
CA GLY A 60 -4.78 6.10 -15.74
C GLY A 60 -3.25 6.11 -15.79
N VAL A 61 -2.58 6.23 -14.64
CA VAL A 61 -1.11 6.29 -14.59
C VAL A 61 -0.51 4.99 -15.13
N PHE A 62 -1.06 3.85 -14.76
CA PHE A 62 -0.54 2.54 -15.14
C PHE A 62 -0.86 2.15 -16.59
N ASP A 63 -1.91 2.71 -17.19
CA ASP A 63 -2.17 2.52 -18.62
C ASP A 63 -1.14 3.27 -19.47
N ARG A 64 -0.74 4.47 -19.04
CA ARG A 64 0.34 5.23 -19.68
C ARG A 64 1.74 4.66 -19.40
N PHE A 65 1.92 4.07 -18.22
CA PHE A 65 3.21 3.55 -17.73
C PHE A 65 3.08 2.13 -17.18
N PRO A 66 2.82 1.13 -18.06
CA PRO A 66 2.47 -0.24 -17.64
C PRO A 66 3.59 -1.03 -16.94
N SER A 67 4.85 -0.58 -17.05
CA SER A 67 6.01 -1.14 -16.34
C SER A 67 6.30 -0.44 -15.01
N LEU A 68 5.60 0.64 -14.67
CA LEU A 68 5.80 1.35 -13.41
C LEU A 68 5.39 0.46 -12.23
N ARG A 69 6.29 0.36 -11.25
CA ARG A 69 6.06 -0.36 -9.98
C ARG A 69 6.05 0.63 -8.82
N ILE A 70 5.06 0.49 -7.94
CA ILE A 70 4.91 1.29 -6.72
C ILE A 70 5.10 0.40 -5.50
N ALA A 71 6.09 0.70 -4.67
CA ALA A 71 6.36 0.05 -3.40
C ALA A 71 5.70 0.80 -2.24
N LEU A 72 4.71 0.18 -1.62
CA LEU A 72 4.02 0.71 -0.44
C LEU A 72 4.78 0.27 0.81
N ALA A 73 5.55 1.20 1.38
CA ALA A 73 6.37 0.92 2.56
C ALA A 73 5.59 1.17 3.85
N GLU A 74 5.75 0.28 4.84
CA GLU A 74 5.10 0.38 6.14
C GLU A 74 3.56 0.33 6.08
N THR A 75 2.97 -0.37 5.10
CA THR A 75 1.51 -0.42 4.95
C THR A 75 0.88 -1.74 5.35
N GLY A 76 1.67 -2.81 5.46
CA GLY A 76 1.11 -4.16 5.52
C GLY A 76 0.35 -4.51 4.22
N ALA A 77 -0.14 -5.75 4.15
CA ALA A 77 -0.83 -6.27 2.97
C ALA A 77 -2.18 -6.97 3.27
N GLY A 78 -2.52 -7.22 4.54
CA GLY A 78 -3.72 -7.97 4.93
C GLY A 78 -5.05 -7.36 4.46
N TRP A 79 -5.07 -6.06 4.17
CA TRP A 79 -6.23 -5.32 3.68
C TRP A 79 -6.40 -5.37 2.15
N VAL A 80 -5.34 -5.73 1.43
CA VAL A 80 -5.24 -5.58 -0.04
C VAL A 80 -6.29 -6.41 -0.78
N PRO A 81 -6.54 -7.70 -0.45
CA PRO A 81 -7.55 -8.47 -1.17
C PRO A 81 -8.96 -7.89 -1.01
N HIS A 82 -9.29 -7.45 0.22
CA HIS A 82 -10.58 -6.82 0.48
C HIS A 82 -10.75 -5.50 -0.28
N TYR A 83 -9.69 -4.67 -0.31
CA TYR A 83 -9.71 -3.44 -1.11
C TYR A 83 -9.92 -3.74 -2.60
N ALA A 84 -9.20 -4.71 -3.16
CA ALA A 84 -9.31 -5.07 -4.57
C ALA A 84 -10.73 -5.54 -4.93
N GLU A 85 -11.31 -6.41 -4.10
CA GLU A 85 -12.69 -6.89 -4.26
C GLU A 85 -13.68 -5.73 -4.27
N GLN A 86 -13.60 -4.85 -3.27
CA GLN A 86 -14.50 -3.71 -3.14
C GLN A 86 -14.31 -2.69 -4.27
N ALA A 87 -13.08 -2.46 -4.71
CA ALA A 87 -12.76 -1.55 -5.80
C ALA A 87 -13.34 -2.06 -7.13
N ASP A 88 -13.19 -3.34 -7.45
CA ASP A 88 -13.80 -3.96 -8.64
C ASP A 88 -15.33 -3.91 -8.59
N SER A 89 -15.89 -4.21 -7.42
CA SER A 89 -17.32 -4.16 -7.16
C SER A 89 -17.89 -2.76 -7.41
N ASN A 90 -17.18 -1.72 -6.97
CA ASN A 90 -17.56 -0.33 -7.23
C ASN A 90 -17.33 0.08 -8.69
N TYR A 91 -16.22 -0.32 -9.30
CA TYR A 91 -15.96 -0.07 -10.72
C TYR A 91 -17.09 -0.61 -11.59
N LYS A 92 -17.50 -1.87 -11.40
CA LYS A 92 -18.59 -2.51 -12.16
C LYS A 92 -19.92 -1.74 -12.07
N ARG A 93 -20.23 -1.19 -10.89
CA ARG A 93 -21.48 -0.43 -10.67
C ARG A 93 -21.45 0.98 -11.26
N HIS A 94 -20.30 1.63 -11.28
CA HIS A 94 -20.21 3.06 -11.57
C HIS A 94 -19.57 3.38 -12.92
N ARG A 95 -18.93 2.41 -13.60
CA ARG A 95 -18.13 2.65 -14.81
C ARG A 95 -18.87 3.31 -15.99
N TYR A 96 -20.18 3.16 -16.07
CA TYR A 96 -20.98 3.73 -17.18
C TYR A 96 -21.31 5.20 -17.00
N TRP A 97 -21.23 5.76 -15.78
CA TRP A 97 -21.53 7.17 -15.52
C TRP A 97 -20.33 7.97 -15.00
N ALA A 98 -19.32 7.30 -14.43
CA ALA A 98 -18.23 7.94 -13.71
C ALA A 98 -17.05 8.42 -14.58
N ASP A 99 -17.23 8.52 -15.90
CA ASP A 99 -16.19 8.96 -16.87
C ASP A 99 -14.81 8.31 -16.61
N ILE A 100 -14.78 6.98 -16.64
CA ILE A 100 -13.59 6.19 -16.29
C ILE A 100 -12.47 6.46 -17.30
N LYS A 101 -11.27 6.79 -16.78
CA LYS A 101 -10.06 7.12 -17.56
C LYS A 101 -9.01 6.00 -17.59
N PHE A 102 -9.40 4.79 -17.17
CA PHE A 102 -8.53 3.62 -17.06
C PHE A 102 -9.19 2.36 -17.64
N GLU A 103 -8.37 1.43 -18.12
CA GLU A 103 -8.82 0.36 -19.02
C GLU A 103 -9.35 -0.90 -18.30
N HIS A 104 -8.74 -1.29 -17.19
CA HIS A 104 -9.01 -2.56 -16.52
C HIS A 104 -9.69 -2.40 -15.16
N GLU A 105 -10.15 -3.51 -14.57
CA GLU A 105 -10.66 -3.50 -13.19
C GLU A 105 -9.53 -3.13 -12.20
N PRO A 106 -9.79 -2.38 -11.12
CA PRO A 106 -8.76 -1.99 -10.15
C PRO A 106 -7.86 -3.14 -9.67
N SER A 107 -8.41 -4.35 -9.46
CA SER A 107 -7.65 -5.54 -9.06
C SER A 107 -6.53 -5.92 -10.03
N TYR A 108 -6.70 -5.63 -11.33
CA TYR A 108 -5.67 -5.84 -12.35
C TYR A 108 -4.40 -5.05 -12.02
N TYR A 109 -4.57 -3.76 -11.71
CA TYR A 109 -3.46 -2.87 -11.38
C TYR A 109 -2.88 -3.16 -10.00
N VAL A 110 -3.74 -3.48 -9.03
CA VAL A 110 -3.34 -3.93 -7.68
C VAL A 110 -2.32 -5.06 -7.79
N LYS A 111 -2.62 -6.10 -8.56
CA LYS A 111 -1.73 -7.25 -8.74
C LYS A 111 -0.50 -6.93 -9.59
N ARG A 112 -0.64 -6.13 -10.64
CA ARG A 112 0.43 -5.89 -11.61
C ARG A 112 1.46 -4.84 -11.17
N ASN A 113 1.01 -3.76 -10.52
CA ASN A 113 1.78 -2.53 -10.38
C ASN A 113 2.24 -2.23 -8.95
N PHE A 114 1.68 -2.90 -7.93
CA PHE A 114 1.99 -2.59 -6.54
C PHE A 114 2.84 -3.67 -5.86
N LEU A 115 3.67 -3.24 -4.91
CA LEU A 115 4.42 -4.07 -3.98
C LEU A 115 4.06 -3.60 -2.57
N TYR A 116 4.01 -4.51 -1.60
CA TYR A 116 3.52 -4.27 -0.25
C TYR A 116 4.57 -4.62 0.80
N GLY A 117 4.99 -3.62 1.56
CA GLY A 117 5.90 -3.76 2.69
C GLY A 117 5.19 -4.30 3.92
N ILE A 118 5.65 -5.45 4.40
CA ILE A 118 5.23 -6.10 5.65
C ILE A 118 6.37 -6.09 6.68
N GLN A 119 6.03 -6.21 7.97
CA GLN A 119 6.98 -6.29 9.08
C GLN A 119 6.69 -7.51 9.96
N ASP A 120 5.60 -7.46 10.72
CA ASP A 120 5.10 -8.45 11.67
C ASP A 120 3.70 -8.99 11.26
N ASP A 121 3.32 -8.75 10.00
CA ASP A 121 1.98 -8.97 9.49
C ASP A 121 1.60 -10.45 9.27
N PHE A 122 1.24 -11.17 10.33
CA PHE A 122 0.76 -12.57 10.23
C PHE A 122 -0.41 -12.76 9.26
N ILE A 123 -1.35 -11.82 9.23
CA ILE A 123 -2.51 -11.91 8.33
C ILE A 123 -2.08 -11.80 6.87
N SER A 124 -1.13 -10.90 6.55
CA SER A 124 -0.58 -10.78 5.20
C SER A 124 0.05 -12.10 4.75
N MET A 125 0.76 -12.78 5.63
CA MET A 125 1.36 -14.09 5.33
C MET A 125 0.32 -15.21 5.19
N LYS A 126 -0.75 -15.18 6.00
CA LYS A 126 -1.86 -16.14 5.91
C LYS A 126 -2.59 -16.07 4.56
N ILE A 127 -2.77 -14.87 4.02
CA ILE A 127 -3.52 -14.63 2.76
C ILE A 127 -2.59 -14.30 1.58
N ARG A 128 -1.30 -14.63 1.69
CA ARG A 128 -0.25 -14.28 0.71
C ARG A 128 -0.59 -14.62 -0.75
N HIS A 129 -1.34 -15.70 -0.97
CA HIS A 129 -1.74 -16.12 -2.32
C HIS A 129 -2.83 -15.23 -2.92
N ASP A 130 -3.71 -14.66 -2.09
CA ASP A 130 -4.72 -13.70 -2.52
C ASP A 130 -4.09 -12.32 -2.80
N ILE A 131 -3.03 -11.97 -2.09
CA ILE A 131 -2.24 -10.75 -2.32
C ILE A 131 -1.37 -10.89 -3.59
N GLY A 132 -0.78 -12.06 -3.82
CA GLY A 132 0.31 -12.28 -4.76
C GLY A 132 1.64 -12.34 -4.00
N VAL A 133 2.26 -13.52 -3.94
CA VAL A 133 3.51 -13.75 -3.19
C VAL A 133 4.63 -12.88 -3.75
N GLU A 134 4.66 -12.70 -5.07
CA GLU A 134 5.57 -11.83 -5.81
C GLU A 134 5.37 -10.33 -5.53
N ASN A 135 4.28 -9.96 -4.86
CA ASN A 135 3.96 -8.59 -4.50
C ASN A 135 4.33 -8.24 -3.06
N ILE A 136 4.78 -9.20 -2.25
CA ILE A 136 5.09 -8.99 -0.83
C ILE A 136 6.59 -8.73 -0.66
N MET A 137 6.94 -7.72 0.14
CA MET A 137 8.31 -7.40 0.54
C MET A 137 8.37 -7.28 2.06
N TRP A 138 9.36 -7.92 2.68
CA TRP A 138 9.60 -7.76 4.12
C TRP A 138 10.65 -6.68 4.38
N ALA A 139 10.44 -5.87 5.41
CA ALA A 139 11.39 -4.85 5.87
C ALA A 139 11.31 -4.69 7.39
N THR A 140 12.41 -4.27 8.01
CA THR A 140 12.47 -4.07 9.47
C THR A 140 11.93 -2.73 9.93
N ASP A 141 11.97 -1.70 9.08
CA ASP A 141 11.65 -0.31 9.45
C ASP A 141 12.49 0.25 10.61
N PHE A 142 13.73 -0.23 10.71
CA PHE A 142 14.70 0.32 11.64
C PHE A 142 15.00 1.80 11.33
N PRO A 143 15.08 2.70 12.32
CA PRO A 143 15.05 2.47 13.78
C PRO A 143 13.72 2.87 14.44
N HIS A 144 12.58 2.77 13.73
CA HIS A 144 11.30 3.22 14.28
C HIS A 144 10.91 2.45 15.54
N VAL A 145 10.06 3.06 16.39
CA VAL A 145 9.50 2.40 17.58
C VAL A 145 8.68 1.14 17.23
N ALA A 146 8.21 1.05 15.98
CA ALA A 146 7.47 -0.10 15.46
C ALA A 146 8.37 -1.25 14.99
N CYS A 147 9.69 -1.07 14.89
CA CYS A 147 10.59 -2.16 14.55
C CYS A 147 10.88 -3.04 15.78
N ASP A 148 11.23 -4.31 15.53
CA ASP A 148 11.51 -5.29 16.57
C ASP A 148 13.00 -5.37 16.90
N TRP A 149 13.82 -4.45 16.41
CA TRP A 149 15.26 -4.43 16.62
C TRP A 149 15.64 -4.55 18.10
N PRO A 150 16.57 -5.45 18.47
CA PRO A 150 17.44 -6.27 17.61
C PRO A 150 16.87 -7.66 17.24
N ASN A 151 15.59 -7.90 17.47
CA ASN A 151 14.95 -9.21 17.32
C ASN A 151 14.20 -9.40 15.99
N ASP A 152 14.40 -8.53 14.99
CA ASP A 152 13.66 -8.57 13.72
C ASP A 152 13.73 -9.95 13.02
N LEU A 153 14.86 -10.65 13.13
CA LEU A 153 15.03 -11.98 12.56
C LEU A 153 14.14 -13.04 13.23
N ALA A 154 13.94 -12.95 14.55
CA ALA A 154 13.06 -13.88 15.26
C ALA A 154 11.59 -13.66 14.87
N VAL A 155 11.20 -12.40 14.65
CA VAL A 155 9.86 -12.06 14.14
C VAL A 155 9.68 -12.55 12.70
N ALA A 156 10.69 -12.37 11.85
CA ALA A 156 10.71 -12.92 10.50
C ALA A 156 10.52 -14.45 10.52
N ASP A 157 11.30 -15.18 11.33
CA ASP A 157 11.16 -16.63 11.47
C ASP A 157 9.75 -17.05 11.90
N GLU A 158 9.08 -16.22 12.72
CA GLU A 158 7.71 -16.49 13.16
C GLU A 158 6.68 -16.29 12.04
N ILE A 159 6.72 -15.17 11.32
CA ILE A 159 5.74 -14.87 10.26
C ILE A 159 5.94 -15.76 9.02
N PHE A 160 7.16 -16.26 8.78
CA PHE A 160 7.49 -17.13 7.65
C PHE A 160 7.43 -18.62 7.97
N ARG A 161 7.03 -19.01 9.19
CA ARG A 161 7.06 -20.42 9.65
C ARG A 161 6.35 -21.43 8.73
N ASP A 162 5.27 -20.99 8.07
CA ASP A 162 4.39 -21.83 7.24
C ASP A 162 4.55 -21.56 5.73
N VAL A 163 5.73 -21.09 5.31
CA VAL A 163 6.11 -20.80 3.92
C VAL A 163 7.19 -21.76 3.47
#